data_AF-A0A849R035-F1
#
_entry.id   AF-A0A849R035-F1
#
_cell.length_a   1.000
_cell.length_b   1.000
_cell.length_c   1.000
_cell.angle_alpha   90.00
_cell.angle_beta   90.00
_cell.angle_gamma   90.00
#
_symmetry.space_group_name_H-M   'P 1'
#
loop_
_entity.id
_entity.type
_entity.pdbx_description
1 polymer ?
#
loop_
_entity_poly.entity_id
_entity_poly.type
_entity_poly.pdbx_seq_one_letter_code
_entity_poly.pdbx_strand_id
1 'polypeptide(L)' 'MARIKLTVKEVEYLSTFVKKGRKSARELTRAHVLLLVNMGRTEMEIKDTMRI' A
#
# COMPACT_ATOMS: atom_id res chain seq x y z
N MET A 1 9.95 -8.85 9.22
CA MET A 1 9.12 -7.98 8.33
C MET A 1 9.49 -8.25 6.90
N ALA A 2 8.50 -8.50 6.04
CA ALA A 2 8.74 -8.71 4.62
C ALA A 2 9.19 -7.38 3.98
N ARG A 3 10.44 -7.32 3.50
CA ARG A 3 10.92 -6.22 2.67
C ARG A 3 10.41 -6.47 1.25
N ILE A 4 9.17 -6.09 0.98
CA ILE A 4 8.63 -6.15 -0.38
C ILE A 4 9.29 -5.03 -1.17
N LYS A 5 9.94 -5.37 -2.28
CA LYS A 5 10.47 -4.41 -3.24
C LYS A 5 9.64 -4.52 -4.50
N LEU A 6 8.73 -3.57 -4.67
CA LEU A 6 7.89 -3.45 -5.85
C LEU A 6 8.72 -2.88 -7.01
N THR A 7 8.44 -3.36 -8.20
CA THR A 7 8.91 -2.76 -9.44
C THR A 7 8.19 -1.42 -9.69
N VAL A 8 8.78 -0.58 -10.55
CA VAL A 8 8.18 0.71 -10.93
C VAL A 8 6.76 0.52 -11.49
N LYS A 9 6.55 -0.51 -12.31
CA LYS A 9 5.23 -0.83 -12.89
C LYS A 9 4.19 -1.21 -11.83
N GLU A 10 4.60 -1.97 -10.79
CA GLU A 10 3.70 -2.33 -9.69
C GLU A 10 3.36 -1.12 -8.82
N VAL A 11 4.33 -0.23 -8.56
CA VAL A 11 4.07 1.02 -7.84
C VAL A 11 3.09 1.91 -8.60
N GLU A 12 3.28 2.04 -9.92
CA GLU A 12 2.38 2.81 -10.79
C GLU A 12 0.97 2.18 -10.82
N TYR A 13 0.89 0.87 -10.98
CA TYR A 13 -0.37 0.13 -10.91
C TYR A 13 -1.08 0.38 -9.57
N LEU A 14 -0.41 0.18 -8.44
CA LEU A 14 -1.01 0.37 -7.12
C LEU A 14 -1.42 1.83 -6.89
N SER A 15 -0.60 2.78 -7.31
CA SER A 15 -0.91 4.22 -7.19
C SER A 15 -2.17 4.60 -7.98
N THR A 16 -2.33 4.06 -9.19
CA THR A 16 -3.56 4.26 -9.98
C THR A 16 -4.74 3.46 -9.42
N PHE A 17 -4.49 2.28 -8.85
CA PHE A 17 -5.50 1.44 -8.20
C PHE A 17 -6.13 2.16 -7.01
N VAL A 18 -5.33 2.79 -6.15
CA VAL A 18 -5.84 3.54 -4.98
C VAL A 18 -6.64 4.78 -5.42
N LYS A 19 -6.25 5.45 -6.51
CA LYS A 19 -6.96 6.63 -7.04
C LYS A 19 -8.32 6.29 -7.66
N LYS A 20 -8.48 5.10 -8.24
CA LYS A 20 -9.74 4.67 -8.86
C LYS A 20 -10.68 4.14 -7.78
N GLY A 21 -11.42 5.03 -7.11
CA GLY A 21 -12.32 4.76 -5.98
C GLY A 21 -13.51 3.81 -6.20
N ARG A 22 -13.49 2.93 -7.21
CA ARG A 22 -14.52 1.90 -7.48
C ARG A 22 -14.13 0.52 -6.92
N LYS A 23 -13.35 0.46 -5.84
CA LYS A 23 -12.83 -0.78 -5.24
C LYS A 23 -13.29 -0.92 -3.80
N SER A 24 -13.30 -2.16 -3.30
CA SER A 24 -13.68 -2.40 -1.92
C SER A 24 -12.68 -1.74 -0.96
N ALA A 25 -13.16 -1.34 0.22
CA ALA A 25 -12.31 -0.75 1.25
C ALA A 25 -11.11 -1.67 1.58
N ARG A 26 -11.34 -2.99 1.63
CA ARG A 26 -10.30 -3.98 1.93
C ARG A 26 -9.20 -4.05 0.85
N GLU A 27 -9.57 -3.95 -0.43
CA GLU A 27 -8.61 -3.91 -1.52
C GLU A 27 -7.78 -2.62 -1.49
N LEU A 28 -8.42 -1.48 -1.22
CA LEU A 28 -7.73 -0.18 -1.09
C LEU A 28 -6.77 -0.18 0.10
N THR A 29 -7.16 -0.74 1.24
CA THR A 29 -6.29 -0.89 2.41
C THR A 29 -5.07 -1.75 2.08
N ARG A 30 -5.27 -2.90 1.42
CA ARG A 30 -4.15 -3.76 1.01
C ARG A 30 -3.20 -3.05 0.05
N ALA A 31 -3.71 -2.31 -0.93
CA ALA A 31 -2.87 -1.56 -1.86
C ALA A 31 -2.04 -0.48 -1.16
N HIS A 32 -2.64 0.24 -0.20
CA HIS A 32 -1.91 1.21 0.62
C HIS A 32 -0.82 0.56 1.48
N VAL A 33 -1.13 -0.55 2.15
CA VAL A 33 -0.14 -1.29 2.96
C VAL A 33 1.03 -1.73 2.08
N LEU A 34 0.78 -2.28 0.89
CA LEU A 34 1.84 -2.69 -0.03
C LEU A 34 2.74 -1.52 -0.46
N LEU A 35 2.16 -0.35 -0.73
CA LEU A 35 2.92 0.86 -1.06
C LEU A 35 3.79 1.32 0.13
N LEU A 36 3.23 1.30 1.35
CA LEU A 36 3.96 1.72 2.56
C LEU A 36 5.11 0.77 2.89
N VAL A 37 4.89 -0.54 2.79
CA VAL A 37 5.95 -1.55 2.97
C VAL A 37 7.07 -1.34 1.95
N ASN A 38 6.73 -1.06 0.69
CA ASN A 38 7.72 -0.79 -0.35
C ASN A 38 8.53 0.49 -0.09
N MET A 39 7.95 1.50 0.57
CA MET A 39 8.67 2.69 1.03
C MET A 39 9.55 2.43 2.26
N GLY A 40 9.58 1.20 2.78
CA GLY A 40 10.37 0.82 3.95
C GLY A 40 9.72 1.18 5.28
N ARG A 41 8.41 1.49 5.29
CA ARG A 41 7.68 1.73 6.55
C ARG A 41 7.57 0.45 7.36
N THR A 42 7.75 0.60 8.66
CA THR A 42 7.55 -0.46 9.64
C THR A 42 6.05 -0.70 9.86
N GLU A 43 5.71 -1.87 10.39
CA GLU A 43 4.32 -2.23 10.69
C GLU A 43 3.66 -1.23 11.65
N MET A 44 4.40 -0.71 12.65
CA MET A 44 3.89 0.32 13.56
C MET A 44 3.53 1.60 12.82
N GLU A 45 4.43 2.11 11.95
CA GLU A 45 4.16 3.30 11.16
C GLU A 45 2.96 3.11 10.22
N ILE A 46 2.80 1.92 9.64
CA ILE A 46 1.67 1.59 8.77
C ILE A 46 0.37 1.60 9.56
N LYS A 47 0.36 0.97 10.74
CA LYS A 47 -0.78 0.93 11.65
C LYS A 47 -1.22 2.34 12.04
N ASP A 48 -0.27 3.19 12.42
CA ASP A 48 -0.52 4.58 12.80
C ASP A 48 -1.02 5.42 11.62
N THR A 49 -0.40 5.26 10.44
CA THR A 49 -0.77 5.99 9.22
C THR A 49 -2.17 5.63 8.74
N MET A 50 -2.53 4.35 8.78
CA MET A 50 -3.79 3.84 8.27
C MET A 50 -4.91 3.81 9.31
N ARG A 51 -4.58 4.02 10.60
CA ARG A 51 -5.50 3.94 11.74
C ARG A 51 -6.24 2.59 11.80
N ILE A 52 -5.52 1.51 11.54
CA ILE A 52 -6.03 0.12 11.53
C ILE A 52 -5.47 -0.71 12.69
#